data_AF-A0A4C1T579-F1
#
_entry.id   AF-A0A4C1T579-F1
#
_cell.length_a   1.000
_cell.length_b   1.000
_cell.length_c   1.000
_cell.angle_alpha   90.00
_cell.angle_beta   90.00
_cell.angle_gamma   90.00
#
_symmetry.space_group_name_H-M   'P 1'
#
loop_
_entity.id
_entity.type
_entity.pdbx_description
1 polymer ?
#
loop_
_entity_poly.entity_id
_entity_poly.type
_entity_poly.pdbx_seq_one_letter_code
_entity_poly.pdbx_strand_id
1 'polypeptide(L)'
;MDVCEGVGPWARDGKKNESEFTGDLEAYMKSMISGPTQYFWYRTTLQISEDINHPQSFNYKIALALVVAWILVYLCMIKGIASSGKVVYVTATFPYIVLVVSFFRGITLKGMGDGLVHLFTPKWHTILDPVVWLEAGTQIFFSLGLAFGGLIAFSSYNPVDNNCYRDAIMVSMTNCLTSMFAGIVVFSIIGFKATMVYEKCIEMRNSTLLELFGPSYANMVPPKAGEMVRVNFTRNLTNFVMPNLTECNLQKELDNVSSI
;
A
#
# COMPACT_ATOMS: atom_id res chain seq x y z
N MET A 1 6.25 -20.53 20.29
CA MET A 1 6.81 -19.21 20.66
C MET A 1 7.91 -18.97 19.65
N ASP A 2 7.53 -18.52 18.45
CA ASP A 2 8.45 -18.48 17.32
C ASP A 2 9.32 -17.24 17.43
N VAL A 3 10.60 -17.52 17.62
CA VAL A 3 11.71 -16.58 17.61
C VAL A 3 11.69 -15.82 16.28
N CYS A 4 11.89 -14.50 16.35
CA CYS A 4 11.98 -13.60 15.22
C CYS A 4 13.05 -14.04 14.21
N GLU A 5 12.69 -14.86 13.22
CA GLU A 5 13.44 -14.96 11.97
C GLU A 5 13.37 -13.59 11.27
N GLY A 6 14.50 -13.09 10.79
CA GLY A 6 14.65 -11.74 10.21
C GLY A 6 13.80 -11.43 8.96
N VAL A 7 12.90 -12.32 8.58
CA VAL A 7 11.94 -12.16 7.48
C VAL A 7 10.52 -12.32 8.04
N GLY A 8 9.74 -11.25 7.95
CA GLY A 8 8.35 -11.22 8.40
C GLY A 8 7.48 -12.25 7.66
N PRO A 9 6.42 -12.78 8.29
CA PRO A 9 5.59 -13.84 7.71
C PRO A 9 4.91 -13.46 6.38
N TRP A 10 4.64 -12.17 6.15
CA TRP A 10 4.07 -11.63 4.90
C TRP A 10 5.08 -11.54 3.73
N ALA A 11 6.37 -11.73 4.00
CA ALA A 11 7.44 -11.74 3.01
C ALA A 11 7.85 -13.16 2.60
N ARG A 12 7.39 -14.19 3.32
CA ARG A 12 7.56 -15.59 2.93
C ARG A 12 6.52 -15.96 1.89
N ASP A 13 6.90 -16.81 0.95
CA ASP A 13 5.92 -17.42 0.04
C ASP A 13 5.14 -18.49 0.81
N GLY A 14 4.13 -18.06 1.56
CA GLY A 14 3.26 -18.93 2.37
C GLY A 14 2.18 -19.64 1.54
N LYS A 15 2.38 -19.77 0.23
CA LYS A 15 1.45 -20.46 -0.68
C LYS A 15 1.46 -21.95 -0.32
N LYS A 16 0.27 -22.47 -0.02
CA LYS A 16 0.08 -23.87 0.34
C LYS A 16 0.27 -24.74 -0.91
N ASN A 17 0.81 -25.95 -0.73
CA ASN A 17 0.97 -26.91 -1.83
C ASN A 17 -0.39 -27.30 -2.41
N GLU A 18 -0.42 -27.73 -3.68
CA GLU A 18 -1.62 -28.18 -4.41
C GLU A 18 -2.44 -29.20 -3.61
N SER A 19 -1.78 -30.08 -2.83
CA SER A 19 -2.41 -31.09 -1.98
C SER A 19 -3.23 -30.53 -0.80
N GLU A 20 -3.06 -29.26 -0.42
CA GLU A 20 -3.85 -28.60 0.63
C GLU A 20 -5.07 -27.85 0.09
N PHE A 21 -5.13 -27.60 -1.22
CA PHE A 21 -6.32 -27.10 -1.91
C PHE A 21 -7.09 -28.31 -2.46
N THR A 22 -7.89 -28.96 -1.60
CA THR A 22 -8.69 -30.13 -1.98
C THR A 22 -9.73 -29.80 -3.06
N GLY A 23 -9.35 -29.94 -4.34
CA GLY A 23 -10.25 -29.93 -5.50
C GLY A 23 -10.63 -28.55 -6.05
N ASP A 24 -10.12 -27.45 -5.48
CA ASP A 24 -10.43 -26.10 -5.95
C ASP A 24 -9.23 -25.48 -6.70
N LEU A 25 -9.15 -25.83 -7.99
CA LEU A 25 -8.13 -25.34 -8.92
C LEU A 25 -8.19 -23.80 -9.08
N GLU A 26 -9.39 -23.23 -8.99
CA GLU A 26 -9.59 -21.77 -9.12
C GLU A 26 -8.98 -21.02 -7.92
N ALA A 27 -9.21 -21.51 -6.70
CA ALA A 27 -8.60 -20.95 -5.50
C ALA A 27 -7.07 -21.12 -5.50
N TYR A 28 -6.56 -22.26 -6.00
CA TYR A 28 -5.13 -22.49 -6.17
C TYR A 28 -4.52 -21.51 -7.18
N MET A 29 -5.12 -21.35 -8.37
CA MET A 29 -4.66 -20.39 -9.38
C MET A 29 -4.69 -18.94 -8.86
N LYS A 30 -5.74 -18.54 -8.11
CA LYS A 30 -5.84 -17.21 -7.50
C LYS A 30 -4.76 -16.97 -6.44
N SER A 31 -4.40 -18.02 -5.69
CA SER A 31 -3.29 -17.97 -4.72
C SER A 31 -1.93 -17.82 -5.41
N MET A 32 -1.74 -18.47 -6.56
CA MET A 32 -0.53 -18.40 -7.38
C MET A 32 -0.32 -17.01 -7.99
N ILE A 33 -1.40 -16.33 -8.39
CA ILE A 33 -1.37 -14.98 -8.97
C ILE A 33 -1.16 -13.90 -7.88
N SER A 34 -1.58 -14.16 -6.64
CA SER A 34 -1.49 -13.17 -5.55
C SER A 34 -0.05 -13.05 -5.01
N GLY A 35 0.36 -11.81 -4.69
CA GLY A 35 1.62 -11.56 -3.99
C GLY A 35 1.60 -12.10 -2.55
N PRO A 36 2.75 -12.47 -1.96
CA PRO A 36 2.82 -13.09 -0.63
C PRO A 36 2.16 -12.23 0.46
N THR A 37 2.31 -10.91 0.39
CA THR A 37 1.69 -9.97 1.34
C THR A 37 0.17 -9.90 1.20
N GLN A 38 -0.36 -9.88 -0.04
CA GLN A 38 -1.81 -9.88 -0.26
C GLN A 38 -2.43 -11.20 0.21
N TYR A 39 -1.79 -12.32 -0.10
CA TYR A 39 -2.24 -13.63 0.36
C TYR A 39 -2.26 -13.72 1.88
N PHE A 40 -1.16 -13.32 2.54
CA PHE A 40 -1.08 -13.29 4.00
C PHE A 40 -2.19 -12.42 4.61
N TRP A 41 -2.42 -11.22 4.08
CA TRP A 41 -3.46 -10.32 4.58
C TRP A 41 -4.87 -10.91 4.46
N TYR A 42 -5.28 -11.35 3.27
CA TYR A 42 -6.65 -11.80 3.03
C TYR A 42 -6.94 -13.20 3.54
N ARG A 43 -6.00 -14.14 3.39
CA ARG A 43 -6.23 -15.56 3.72
C ARG A 43 -5.73 -15.95 5.11
N THR A 44 -4.66 -15.34 5.60
CA THR A 44 -4.09 -15.70 6.92
C THR A 44 -4.55 -14.76 8.03
N THR A 45 -4.48 -13.45 7.81
CA THR A 45 -4.85 -12.45 8.83
C THR A 45 -6.37 -12.28 8.91
N LEU A 46 -7.02 -11.90 7.81
CA LEU A 46 -8.46 -11.62 7.76
C LEU A 46 -9.30 -12.89 7.78
N GLN A 47 -8.91 -13.90 7.01
CA GLN A 47 -9.74 -15.09 6.71
C GLN A 47 -11.06 -14.68 6.03
N ILE A 48 -10.95 -13.93 4.94
CA ILE A 48 -12.09 -13.39 4.21
C ILE A 48 -13.01 -14.51 3.68
N SER A 49 -14.32 -14.31 3.82
CA SER A 49 -15.35 -15.15 3.19
C SER A 49 -15.37 -14.95 1.68
N GLU A 50 -15.98 -15.90 0.96
CA GLU A 50 -16.15 -15.76 -0.50
C GLU A 50 -17.11 -14.63 -0.86
N ASP A 51 -18.18 -14.48 -0.07
CA ASP A 51 -19.23 -13.48 -0.27
C ASP A 51 -19.82 -13.01 1.06
N ILE A 52 -20.56 -11.91 1.04
CA ILE A 52 -21.32 -11.39 2.19
C ILE A 52 -22.45 -12.34 2.61
N ASN A 53 -23.02 -13.08 1.66
CA ASN A 53 -24.12 -14.02 1.91
C ASN A 53 -23.65 -15.33 2.54
N HIS A 54 -22.34 -15.62 2.50
CA HIS A 54 -21.74 -16.86 3.02
C HIS A 54 -20.63 -16.52 4.02
N PRO A 55 -20.97 -15.95 5.20
CA PRO A 55 -19.98 -15.61 6.19
C PRO A 55 -19.22 -16.86 6.65
N GLN A 56 -17.89 -16.74 6.70
CA GLN A 56 -17.02 -17.82 7.13
C GLN A 56 -16.91 -17.87 8.67
N SER A 57 -16.11 -18.80 9.19
CA SER A 57 -15.94 -18.99 10.63
C SER A 57 -15.43 -17.74 11.34
N PHE A 58 -15.83 -17.60 12.62
CA PHE A 58 -15.45 -16.47 13.45
C PHE A 58 -13.93 -16.42 13.70
N ASN A 59 -13.28 -15.33 13.27
CA ASN A 59 -11.87 -15.11 13.48
C ASN A 59 -11.59 -14.55 14.90
N TYR A 60 -11.42 -15.46 15.85
CA TYR A 60 -11.18 -15.13 17.26
C TYR A 60 -9.90 -14.31 17.50
N LYS A 61 -8.91 -14.37 16.58
CA LYS A 61 -7.66 -13.60 16.72
C LYS A 61 -7.91 -12.11 16.55
N ILE A 62 -8.68 -11.71 15.53
CA ILE A 62 -9.07 -10.32 15.32
C ILE A 62 -10.02 -9.86 16.43
N ALA A 63 -10.95 -10.71 16.85
CA ALA A 63 -11.85 -10.39 17.95
C ALA A 63 -11.10 -10.13 19.26
N LEU A 64 -10.12 -10.96 19.60
CA LEU A 64 -9.26 -10.75 20.76
C LEU A 64 -8.46 -9.44 20.64
N ALA A 65 -7.90 -9.16 19.46
CA ALA A 65 -7.20 -7.89 19.21
C ALA A 65 -8.12 -6.67 19.41
N LEU A 66 -9.39 -6.77 18.99
CA LEU A 66 -10.40 -5.74 19.21
C LEU A 66 -10.72 -5.56 20.70
N VAL A 67 -10.90 -6.66 21.45
CA VAL A 67 -11.13 -6.60 22.90
C VAL A 67 -9.96 -5.94 23.61
N VAL A 68 -8.72 -6.31 23.26
CA VAL A 68 -7.51 -5.66 23.80
C VAL A 68 -7.49 -4.17 23.48
N ALA A 69 -7.81 -3.77 22.24
CA ALA A 69 -7.87 -2.37 21.85
C ALA A 69 -8.90 -1.58 22.67
N TRP A 70 -10.10 -2.13 22.89
CA TRP A 70 -11.12 -1.50 23.74
C TRP A 70 -10.69 -1.35 25.20
N ILE A 71 -10.03 -2.36 25.76
CA ILE A 71 -9.47 -2.29 27.11
C ILE A 71 -8.43 -1.16 27.19
N LEU A 72 -7.53 -1.06 26.20
CA LEU A 72 -6.52 0.01 26.16
C LEU A 72 -7.16 1.40 26.07
N VAL A 73 -8.16 1.58 25.19
CA VAL A 73 -8.91 2.85 25.07
C VAL A 73 -9.59 3.19 26.40
N TYR A 74 -10.25 2.22 27.03
CA TYR A 74 -10.88 2.42 28.33
C TYR A 74 -9.87 2.87 29.39
N LEU A 75 -8.72 2.20 29.49
CA LEU A 75 -7.66 2.56 30.44
C LEU A 75 -7.09 3.98 30.20
N CYS A 76 -7.00 4.40 28.94
CA CYS A 76 -6.55 5.76 28.59
C CYS A 76 -7.56 6.84 29.01
N MET A 77 -8.86 6.49 29.05
CA MET A 77 -9.97 7.43 29.25
C MET A 77 -10.57 7.38 30.66
N ILE A 78 -10.34 6.32 31.45
CA ILE A 78 -11.01 6.06 32.75
C ILE A 78 -10.87 7.22 33.75
N LYS A 79 -9.77 7.98 33.67
CA LYS A 79 -9.49 9.15 34.54
C LYS A 79 -9.88 10.50 33.89
N GLY A 80 -10.63 10.47 32.79
CA GLY A 80 -11.09 11.65 32.07
C GLY A 80 -9.98 12.41 31.35
N ILE A 81 -10.26 13.67 31.00
CA ILE A 81 -9.43 14.48 30.10
C ILE A 81 -8.03 14.80 30.66
N ALA A 82 -7.90 14.90 31.99
CA ALA A 82 -6.61 15.15 32.64
C ALA A 82 -5.62 13.98 32.48
N SER A 83 -6.12 12.75 32.33
CA SER A 83 -5.31 11.57 32.07
C SER A 83 -5.12 11.33 30.58
N SER A 84 -6.17 11.50 29.78
CA SER A 84 -6.06 11.33 28.33
C SER A 84 -5.10 12.34 27.71
N GLY A 85 -5.05 13.58 28.21
CA GLY A 85 -4.06 14.58 27.80
C GLY A 85 -2.61 14.11 28.00
N LYS A 86 -2.31 13.35 29.06
CA LYS A 86 -0.97 12.77 29.30
C LYS A 86 -0.64 11.68 28.29
N VAL A 87 -1.59 10.81 27.99
CA VAL A 87 -1.44 9.75 26.99
C VAL A 87 -1.25 10.35 25.59
N VAL A 88 -1.97 11.42 25.27
CA VAL A 88 -1.90 12.12 23.98
C VAL A 88 -0.50 12.67 23.70
N TYR A 89 0.28 13.09 24.70
CA TYR A 89 1.67 13.48 24.47
C TYR A 89 2.51 12.37 23.83
N VAL A 90 2.23 11.10 24.13
CA VAL A 90 2.91 9.97 23.48
C VAL A 90 2.24 9.62 22.17
N THR A 91 0.91 9.46 22.15
CA THR A 91 0.20 8.96 20.97
C THR A 91 0.16 9.95 19.82
N ALA A 92 0.19 11.26 20.08
CA ALA A 92 0.26 12.29 19.05
C ALA A 92 1.69 12.55 18.56
N THR A 93 2.72 12.36 19.39
CA THR A 93 4.13 12.61 19.00
C THR A 93 4.78 11.42 18.32
N PHE A 94 4.46 10.19 18.76
CA PHE A 94 5.04 8.97 18.21
C PHE A 94 4.86 8.84 16.68
N PRO A 95 3.69 9.13 16.07
CA PRO A 95 3.54 9.13 14.62
C PRO A 95 4.52 10.08 13.90
N TYR A 96 4.84 11.24 14.47
CA TYR A 96 5.83 12.14 13.87
C TYR A 96 7.24 11.54 13.89
N ILE A 97 7.62 10.85 14.97
CA ILE A 97 8.90 10.13 15.04
C ILE A 97 8.95 9.07 13.93
N VAL A 98 7.88 8.28 13.78
CA VAL A 98 7.77 7.26 12.73
C VAL A 98 7.83 7.87 11.33
N LEU A 99 7.15 9.00 11.09
CA LEU A 99 7.19 9.71 9.82
C LEU A 99 8.59 10.23 9.51
N VAL A 100 9.29 10.81 10.48
CA VAL A 100 10.66 11.32 10.28
C VAL A 100 11.64 10.18 9.99
N VAL A 101 11.58 9.07 10.73
CA VAL A 101 12.42 7.90 10.47
C VAL A 101 12.10 7.29 9.10
N SER A 102 10.81 7.15 8.78
CA SER A 102 10.35 6.64 7.48
C SER A 102 10.73 7.56 6.34
N PHE A 103 10.77 8.88 6.55
CA PHE A 103 11.23 9.86 5.58
C PHE A 103 12.71 9.62 5.24
N PHE A 104 13.59 9.63 6.24
CA PHE A 104 15.02 9.39 6.01
C PHE A 104 15.27 8.03 5.37
N ARG A 105 14.51 7.00 5.76
CA ARG A 105 14.59 5.71 5.10
C ARG A 105 14.11 5.79 3.65
N GLY A 106 12.94 6.38 3.41
CA GLY A 106 12.33 6.53 2.10
C GLY A 106 13.24 7.26 1.12
N ILE A 107 13.89 8.34 1.55
CA ILE A 107 14.77 9.12 0.68
C ILE A 107 16.11 8.45 0.33
N THR A 108 16.46 7.36 1.02
CA THR A 108 17.67 6.58 0.70
C THR A 108 17.39 5.40 -0.22
N LEU A 109 16.12 5.15 -0.57
CA LEU A 109 15.72 4.03 -1.42
C LEU A 109 15.78 4.41 -2.91
N LYS A 110 16.27 3.46 -3.73
CA LYS A 110 16.29 3.61 -5.19
C LYS A 110 14.86 3.70 -5.74
N GLY A 111 14.60 4.60 -6.68
CA GLY A 111 13.26 4.73 -7.28
C GLY A 111 12.27 5.58 -6.47
N MET A 112 12.70 6.18 -5.34
CA MET A 112 11.88 7.18 -4.64
C MET A 112 11.46 8.34 -5.55
N GLY A 113 12.32 8.70 -6.51
CA GLY A 113 12.15 9.88 -7.37
C GLY A 113 10.95 9.71 -8.28
N ASP A 114 10.75 8.50 -8.82
CA ASP A 114 9.59 8.18 -9.66
C ASP A 114 8.28 8.32 -8.87
N GLY A 115 8.29 7.93 -7.59
CA GLY A 115 7.17 8.14 -6.68
C GLY A 115 6.89 9.61 -6.39
N LEU A 116 7.92 10.42 -6.13
CA LEU A 116 7.75 11.86 -5.89
C LEU A 116 7.33 12.63 -7.14
N VAL A 117 7.88 12.28 -8.30
CA VAL A 117 7.44 12.83 -9.59
C VAL A 117 5.97 12.49 -9.80
N HIS A 118 5.55 11.26 -9.53
CA HIS A 118 4.14 10.87 -9.62
C HIS A 118 3.23 11.69 -8.68
N LEU A 119 3.66 11.94 -7.43
CA LEU A 119 2.91 12.76 -6.47
C LEU A 119 2.74 14.22 -6.95
N PHE A 120 3.81 14.82 -7.46
CA PHE A 120 3.83 16.25 -7.79
C PHE A 120 3.54 16.57 -9.26
N THR A 121 3.27 15.58 -10.12
CA THR A 121 2.90 15.80 -11.51
C THR A 121 1.40 16.10 -11.62
N PRO A 122 0.99 17.37 -11.85
CA PRO A 122 -0.42 17.73 -11.89
C PRO A 122 -1.08 17.26 -13.18
N LYS A 123 -2.23 16.62 -13.06
CA LYS A 123 -3.12 16.32 -14.20
C LYS A 123 -4.13 17.46 -14.37
N TRP A 124 -3.73 18.57 -14.98
CA TRP A 124 -4.53 19.82 -15.02
C TRP A 124 -5.98 19.66 -15.48
N HIS A 125 -6.27 18.72 -16.38
CA HIS A 125 -7.62 18.45 -16.86
C HIS A 125 -8.57 17.95 -15.76
N THR A 126 -8.06 17.31 -14.71
CA THR A 126 -8.90 16.77 -13.62
C THR A 126 -9.47 17.86 -12.73
N ILE A 127 -8.87 19.06 -12.68
CA ILE A 127 -9.38 20.19 -11.89
C ILE A 127 -10.74 20.69 -12.42
N LEU A 128 -11.04 20.43 -13.70
CA LEU A 128 -12.33 20.76 -14.32
C LEU A 128 -13.45 19.81 -13.90
N ASP A 129 -13.11 18.64 -13.33
CA ASP A 129 -14.10 17.68 -12.86
C ASP A 129 -14.63 18.11 -11.47
N PRO A 130 -15.93 18.38 -11.32
CA PRO A 130 -16.51 18.75 -10.03
C PRO A 130 -16.36 17.65 -8.96
N VAL A 131 -16.21 16.37 -9.36
CA VAL A 131 -15.99 15.27 -8.42
C VAL A 131 -14.67 15.46 -7.67
N VAL A 132 -13.62 15.98 -8.32
CA VAL A 132 -12.32 16.21 -7.67
C VAL A 132 -12.44 17.24 -6.53
N TRP A 133 -13.28 18.26 -6.69
CA TRP A 133 -13.55 19.25 -5.64
C TRP A 133 -14.40 18.67 -4.50
N LEU A 134 -15.36 17.81 -4.83
CA LEU A 134 -16.17 17.10 -3.85
C LEU A 134 -15.30 16.17 -2.99
N GLU A 135 -14.41 15.40 -3.62
CA GLU A 135 -13.44 14.54 -2.93
C GLU A 135 -12.48 15.36 -2.06
N ALA A 136 -11.94 16.47 -2.57
CA ALA A 136 -11.06 17.36 -1.80
C ALA A 136 -11.76 17.97 -0.57
N GLY A 137 -13.00 18.44 -0.72
CA GLY A 137 -13.81 18.97 0.38
C GLY A 137 -14.13 17.89 1.42
N THR A 138 -14.46 16.69 0.96
CA THR A 138 -14.74 15.53 1.81
C THR A 138 -13.50 15.09 2.58
N GLN A 139 -12.33 15.09 1.93
CA GLN A 139 -11.04 14.74 2.52
C GLN A 139 -10.70 15.68 3.67
N ILE A 140 -10.77 17.01 3.49
CA ILE A 140 -10.43 17.94 4.58
C ILE A 140 -11.48 17.94 5.70
N PHE A 141 -12.77 17.74 5.36
CA PHE A 141 -13.86 17.66 6.33
C PHE A 141 -13.66 16.47 7.29
N PHE A 142 -13.38 15.28 6.76
CA PHE A 142 -13.11 14.10 7.56
C PHE A 142 -11.74 14.14 8.24
N SER A 143 -10.71 14.71 7.59
CA SER A 143 -9.37 14.85 8.16
C SER A 143 -9.37 15.71 9.43
N LEU A 144 -10.13 16.81 9.44
CA LEU A 144 -10.26 17.68 10.61
C LEU A 144 -11.31 17.19 11.61
N GLY A 145 -12.18 16.25 11.23
CA GLY A 145 -13.26 15.77 12.08
C GLY A 145 -14.25 16.87 12.49
N LEU A 146 -14.61 17.75 11.55
CA LEU A 146 -15.53 18.85 11.82
C LEU A 146 -16.94 18.33 12.16
N ALA A 147 -17.60 18.98 13.13
CA ALA A 147 -18.97 18.68 13.56
C ALA A 147 -19.24 17.29 14.17
N PHE A 148 -18.23 16.45 14.40
CA PHE A 148 -18.39 15.13 15.06
C PHE A 148 -18.45 15.20 16.60
N GLY A 149 -18.55 16.38 17.20
CA GLY A 149 -18.63 16.57 18.65
C GLY A 149 -17.30 16.47 19.41
N GLY A 150 -16.27 15.81 18.85
CA GLY A 150 -14.95 15.68 19.49
C GLY A 150 -14.25 17.01 19.77
N LEU A 151 -14.13 17.87 18.76
CA LEU A 151 -13.55 19.21 18.91
C LEU A 151 -14.37 20.10 19.86
N ILE A 152 -15.71 19.97 19.82
CA ILE A 152 -16.61 20.69 20.72
C ILE A 152 -16.35 20.26 22.16
N ALA A 153 -16.28 18.95 22.41
CA ALA A 153 -15.96 18.40 23.72
C ALA A 153 -14.57 18.81 24.20
N PHE A 154 -13.55 18.87 23.34
CA PHE A 154 -12.23 19.36 23.76
C PHE A 154 -12.23 20.87 24.06
N SER A 155 -12.94 21.66 23.26
CA SER A 155 -13.04 23.10 23.47
C SER A 155 -13.76 23.48 24.77
N SER A 156 -14.68 22.64 25.27
CA SER A 156 -15.43 22.92 26.51
C SER A 156 -14.58 22.82 27.78
N TYR A 157 -13.40 22.20 27.71
CA TYR A 157 -12.45 22.14 28.82
C TYR A 157 -11.39 23.24 28.78
N ASN A 158 -11.47 24.16 27.82
CA ASN A 158 -10.50 25.24 27.64
C ASN A 158 -10.88 26.48 28.49
N PRO A 159 -9.92 27.33 28.92
CA PRO A 159 -10.24 28.60 29.56
C PRO A 159 -11.09 29.50 28.66
N VAL A 160 -11.97 30.31 29.28
CA VAL A 160 -12.92 31.19 28.56
C VAL A 160 -12.20 32.29 27.78
N ASP A 161 -11.04 32.73 28.26
CA ASP A 161 -10.20 33.76 27.65
C ASP A 161 -9.16 33.20 26.67
N ASN A 162 -9.20 31.90 26.36
CA ASN A 162 -8.27 31.29 25.42
C ASN A 162 -8.52 31.77 23.98
N ASN A 163 -7.43 32.07 23.26
CA ASN A 163 -7.48 32.45 21.86
C ASN A 163 -7.74 31.24 20.93
N CYS A 164 -9.01 30.82 20.86
CA CYS A 164 -9.43 29.68 20.04
C CYS A 164 -9.21 29.89 18.53
N TYR A 165 -9.17 31.15 18.05
CA TYR A 165 -8.89 31.46 16.65
C TYR A 165 -7.48 31.04 16.25
N ARG A 166 -6.48 31.35 17.09
CA ARG A 166 -5.10 30.94 16.88
C ARG A 166 -4.97 29.42 16.90
N ASP A 167 -5.62 28.76 17.84
CA ASP A 167 -5.57 27.30 17.97
C ASP A 167 -6.19 26.62 16.75
N ALA A 168 -7.32 27.12 16.26
CA ALA A 168 -7.96 26.60 15.05
C ALA A 168 -7.02 26.70 13.83
N ILE A 169 -6.37 27.84 13.63
CA ILE A 169 -5.39 28.00 12.54
C ILE A 169 -4.21 27.03 12.71
N MET A 170 -3.67 26.91 13.92
CA MET A 170 -2.54 26.00 14.17
C MET A 170 -2.91 24.54 13.92
N VAL A 171 -4.10 24.11 14.36
CA VAL A 171 -4.60 22.75 14.13
C VAL A 171 -4.80 22.49 12.64
N SER A 172 -5.45 23.39 11.91
CA SER A 172 -5.67 23.24 10.47
C SER A 172 -4.36 23.21 9.68
N MET A 173 -3.43 24.12 9.97
CA MET A 173 -2.12 24.15 9.32
C MET A 173 -1.31 22.89 9.62
N THR A 174 -1.30 22.45 10.88
CA THR A 174 -0.59 21.22 11.29
C THR A 174 -1.18 20.01 10.58
N ASN A 175 -2.50 19.88 10.52
CA ASN A 175 -3.16 18.80 9.78
C ASN A 175 -2.71 18.77 8.31
N CYS A 176 -2.81 19.90 7.59
CA CYS A 176 -2.45 19.96 6.18
C CYS A 176 -0.96 19.67 5.93
N LEU A 177 -0.07 20.27 6.74
CA LEU A 177 1.38 20.06 6.61
C LEU A 177 1.77 18.61 6.92
N THR A 178 1.16 18.01 7.94
CA THR A 178 1.40 16.61 8.29
C THR A 178 0.90 15.66 7.21
N SER A 179 -0.29 15.91 6.63
CA SER A 179 -0.79 15.13 5.49
C SER A 179 0.13 15.24 4.28
N MET A 180 0.59 16.44 3.94
CA MET A 180 1.54 16.66 2.84
C MET A 180 2.87 15.92 3.09
N PHE A 181 3.41 16.04 4.31
CA PHE A 181 4.65 15.35 4.68
C PHE A 181 4.49 13.82 4.65
N ALA A 182 3.39 13.30 5.17
CA ALA A 182 3.08 11.87 5.09
C ALA A 182 2.93 11.39 3.64
N GLY A 183 2.33 12.20 2.76
CA GLY A 183 2.26 11.94 1.33
C GLY A 183 3.64 11.77 0.71
N ILE A 184 4.58 12.68 0.98
CA ILE A 184 5.97 12.58 0.51
C ILE A 184 6.62 11.27 0.97
N VAL A 185 6.45 10.89 2.24
CA VAL A 185 7.00 9.63 2.78
C VAL A 185 6.41 8.41 2.09
N VAL A 186 5.08 8.36 1.96
CA VAL A 186 4.36 7.24 1.35
C VAL A 186 4.75 7.09 -0.12
N PHE A 187 4.73 8.17 -0.90
CA PHE A 187 5.08 8.12 -2.32
C PHE A 187 6.56 7.78 -2.55
N SER A 188 7.47 8.17 -1.65
CA SER A 188 8.88 7.71 -1.71
C SER A 188 8.99 6.18 -1.60
N ILE A 189 8.22 5.57 -0.69
CA ILE A 189 8.20 4.11 -0.50
C ILE A 189 7.49 3.40 -1.66
N ILE A 190 6.39 3.97 -2.16
CA ILE A 190 5.67 3.46 -3.34
C ILE A 190 6.58 3.48 -4.57
N GLY A 191 7.35 4.55 -4.79
CA GLY A 191 8.32 4.64 -5.89
C GLY A 191 9.37 3.54 -5.85
N PHE A 192 9.94 3.28 -4.67
CA PHE A 192 10.85 2.14 -4.47
C PHE A 192 10.16 0.80 -4.78
N LYS A 193 8.94 0.57 -4.26
CA LYS A 193 8.18 -0.66 -4.51
C LYS A 193 7.90 -0.86 -6.00
N ALA A 194 7.41 0.18 -6.69
CA ALA A 194 7.11 0.13 -8.12
C ALA A 194 8.37 -0.16 -8.95
N THR A 195 9.49 0.49 -8.61
CA THR A 195 10.78 0.27 -9.27
C THR A 195 11.27 -1.18 -9.08
N MET A 196 11.18 -1.71 -7.86
CA MET A 196 11.55 -3.10 -7.57
C MET A 196 10.68 -4.12 -8.32
N VAL A 197 9.38 -3.87 -8.44
CA VAL A 197 8.46 -4.73 -9.21
C VAL A 197 8.78 -4.65 -10.70
N TYR A 198 9.02 -3.44 -11.21
CA TYR A 198 9.40 -3.20 -12.59
C TYR A 198 10.72 -3.91 -12.95
N GLU A 199 11.77 -3.77 -12.14
CA GLU A 199 13.06 -4.43 -12.38
C GLU A 199 12.93 -5.96 -12.39
N LYS A 200 12.16 -6.54 -11.45
CA LYS A 200 11.87 -7.99 -11.44
C LYS A 200 11.09 -8.45 -12.67
N CYS A 201 10.14 -7.66 -13.15
CA CYS A 201 9.40 -7.97 -14.36
C CYS A 201 10.35 -8.01 -15.58
N ILE A 202 11.25 -7.03 -15.68
CA ILE A 202 12.25 -6.98 -16.76
C ILE A 202 13.20 -8.18 -16.69
N GLU A 203 13.67 -8.54 -15.50
CA GLU A 203 14.55 -9.69 -15.29
C GLU A 203 13.86 -11.00 -15.73
N MET A 204 12.63 -11.24 -15.27
CA MET A 204 11.84 -12.42 -15.65
C MET A 204 11.57 -12.47 -17.17
N ARG A 205 11.24 -11.33 -17.77
CA ARG A 205 11.05 -11.25 -19.23
C ARG A 205 12.34 -11.60 -19.96
N ASN A 206 13.47 -11.04 -19.53
CA ASN A 206 14.77 -11.28 -20.16
C ASN A 206 15.23 -12.73 -19.97
N SER A 207 14.97 -13.38 -18.83
CA SER A 207 15.27 -14.80 -18.64
C SER A 207 14.42 -15.69 -19.55
N THR A 208 13.11 -15.42 -19.67
CA THR A 208 12.25 -16.15 -20.61
C THR A 208 12.71 -15.97 -22.06
N LEU A 209 13.16 -14.77 -22.44
CA LEU A 209 13.73 -14.53 -23.77
C LEU A 209 15.02 -15.31 -24.02
N LEU A 210 15.91 -15.37 -23.02
CA LEU A 210 17.16 -16.14 -23.09
C LEU A 210 16.90 -17.64 -23.25
N GLU A 211 15.91 -18.18 -22.53
CA GLU A 211 15.50 -19.59 -22.66
C GLU A 211 14.93 -19.91 -24.04
N LEU A 212 14.14 -18.99 -24.62
CA LEU A 212 13.47 -19.22 -25.90
C LEU A 212 14.39 -19.00 -27.12
N PHE A 213 15.24 -17.99 -27.08
CA PHE A 213 15.99 -17.52 -28.26
C PHE A 213 17.51 -17.67 -28.12
N GLY A 214 18.03 -17.99 -26.93
CA GLY A 214 19.46 -18.08 -26.66
C GLY A 214 20.17 -16.72 -26.56
N PRO A 215 21.49 -16.71 -26.31
CA PRO A 215 22.26 -15.50 -25.98
C PRO A 215 22.34 -14.46 -27.11
N SER A 216 22.05 -14.83 -28.36
CA SER A 216 22.06 -13.89 -29.50
C SER A 216 20.93 -12.87 -29.49
N TYR A 217 19.89 -13.05 -28.66
CA TYR A 217 18.71 -12.18 -28.62
C TYR A 217 18.55 -11.46 -27.27
N ALA A 218 19.56 -11.51 -26.39
CA ALA A 218 19.53 -10.95 -25.03
C ALA A 218 19.24 -9.43 -24.96
N ASN A 219 19.56 -8.68 -26.01
CA ASN A 219 19.46 -7.21 -26.06
C ASN A 219 18.38 -6.70 -27.02
N MET A 220 17.53 -7.57 -27.56
CA MET A 220 16.48 -7.17 -28.50
C MET A 220 15.22 -6.72 -27.74
N VAL A 221 14.60 -5.62 -28.19
CA VAL A 221 13.24 -5.27 -27.74
C VAL A 221 12.30 -6.37 -28.24
N PRO A 222 11.58 -7.10 -27.37
CA PRO A 222 10.75 -8.20 -27.80
C PRO A 222 9.66 -7.69 -28.76
N PRO A 223 9.45 -8.39 -29.90
CA PRO A 223 8.36 -8.07 -30.83
C PRO A 223 7.00 -8.27 -30.17
N LYS A 224 5.94 -7.74 -30.78
CA LYS A 224 4.61 -7.80 -30.18
C LYS A 224 4.14 -9.25 -30.08
N ALA A 225 3.35 -9.56 -29.04
CA ALA A 225 2.77 -10.88 -28.86
C ALA A 225 2.03 -11.34 -30.15
N GLY A 226 2.27 -12.58 -30.59
CA GLY A 226 1.72 -13.13 -31.82
C GLY A 226 2.51 -12.81 -33.10
N GLU A 227 3.57 -12.00 -33.05
CA GLU A 227 4.43 -11.75 -34.19
C GLU A 227 5.33 -12.98 -34.47
N MET A 228 5.48 -13.34 -35.75
CA MET A 228 6.33 -14.47 -36.14
C MET A 228 7.79 -14.04 -36.21
N VAL A 229 8.62 -14.59 -35.32
CA VAL A 229 10.05 -14.35 -35.28
C VAL A 229 10.76 -15.54 -35.93
N ARG A 230 11.64 -15.27 -36.89
CA ARG A 230 12.53 -16.30 -37.46
C ARG A 230 13.74 -16.44 -36.56
N VAL A 231 13.85 -17.58 -35.91
CA VAL A 231 14.97 -17.87 -35.01
C VAL A 231 15.90 -18.84 -35.73
N ASN A 232 17.19 -18.50 -35.75
CA ASN A 232 18.21 -19.38 -36.31
C ASN A 232 18.78 -20.25 -35.19
N PHE A 233 18.14 -21.40 -34.95
CA PHE A 233 18.66 -22.39 -34.03
C PHE A 233 19.54 -23.35 -34.83
N THR A 234 20.87 -23.28 -34.65
CA THR A 234 21.81 -24.27 -35.20
C THR A 234 21.63 -24.55 -36.71
N ARG A 235 21.58 -23.49 -37.54
CA ARG A 235 21.44 -23.52 -39.01
C ARG A 235 20.10 -24.05 -39.56
N ASN A 236 19.09 -24.30 -38.73
CA ASN A 236 17.70 -24.47 -39.17
C ASN A 236 16.88 -23.24 -38.80
N LEU A 237 16.23 -22.65 -39.79
CA LEU A 237 15.29 -21.54 -39.60
C LEU A 237 13.95 -22.11 -39.14
N THR A 238 13.57 -21.88 -37.89
CA THR A 238 12.24 -22.18 -37.39
C THR A 238 11.46 -20.88 -37.21
N ASN A 239 10.19 -20.90 -37.64
CA ASN A 239 9.26 -19.81 -37.36
C ASN A 239 8.70 -20.03 -35.96
N PHE A 240 8.93 -19.07 -35.06
CA PHE A 240 8.44 -19.09 -33.70
C PHE A 240 7.39 -17.99 -33.53
N VAL A 241 6.26 -18.32 -32.90
CA VAL A 241 5.21 -17.34 -32.58
C VAL A 241 5.52 -16.75 -31.21
N MET A 242 5.59 -15.43 -31.12
CA MET A 242 5.91 -14.75 -29.88
C MET A 242 4.85 -15.01 -28.79
N PRO A 243 5.22 -15.55 -27.62
CA PRO A 243 4.28 -15.71 -26.51
C PRO A 243 3.85 -14.35 -25.97
N ASN A 244 2.70 -14.30 -25.30
CA ASN A 244 2.24 -13.10 -24.63
C ASN A 244 3.14 -12.81 -23.43
N LEU A 245 4.06 -11.86 -23.57
CA LEU A 245 4.93 -11.41 -22.49
C LEU A 245 4.24 -10.37 -21.63
N THR A 246 4.44 -10.46 -20.33
CA THR A 246 3.97 -9.45 -19.37
C THR A 246 4.55 -8.08 -19.73
N GLU A 247 3.66 -7.08 -19.92
CA GLU A 247 4.06 -5.70 -20.19
C GLU A 247 4.59 -5.06 -18.89
N CYS A 248 5.92 -4.91 -18.79
CA CYS A 248 6.54 -4.21 -17.67
C CYS A 248 6.44 -2.70 -17.89
N ASN A 249 5.56 -2.02 -17.14
CA ASN A 249 5.37 -0.57 -17.24
C ASN A 249 5.37 0.07 -15.85
N LEU A 250 6.39 0.87 -15.55
CA LEU A 250 6.57 1.52 -14.25
C LEU A 250 5.41 2.47 -13.90
N GLN A 251 4.91 3.24 -14.87
CA GLN A 251 3.82 4.18 -14.62
C GLN A 251 2.52 3.44 -14.26
N LYS A 252 2.25 2.31 -14.91
CA LYS A 252 1.11 1.45 -14.59
C LYS A 252 1.21 0.87 -13.17
N GLU A 253 2.40 0.50 -12.72
CA GLU A 253 2.63 0.05 -11.35
C GLU A 253 2.43 1.18 -10.33
N LEU A 254 2.89 2.39 -10.63
CA LEU A 254 2.64 3.57 -9.80
C LEU A 254 1.15 3.91 -9.72
N ASP A 255 0.45 3.92 -10.85
CA ASP A 255 -1.00 4.16 -10.91
C ASP A 255 -1.77 3.09 -10.10
N ASN A 256 -1.48 1.81 -10.31
CA ASN A 256 -2.13 0.70 -9.57
C ASN A 256 -1.91 0.78 -8.05
N VAL A 257 -0.70 1.16 -7.61
CA VAL A 257 -0.39 1.24 -6.17
C VAL A 257 -0.93 2.52 -5.53
N SER A 258 -1.07 3.61 -6.30
CA SER A 258 -1.59 4.91 -5.84
C SER A 258 -3.12 5.03 -5.90
N SER A 259 -3.81 4.12 -6.58
CA SER A 259 -5.28 4.09 -6.70
C SER A 259 -5.98 3.31 -5.58
N ILE A 260 -5.23 2.93 -4.53
CA ILE A 260 -5.70 2.24 -3.31
C ILE A 260 -5.73 3.24 -2.17
#